data_AF-A0A9P4NR36-F1
#
_entry.id   AF-A0A9P4NR36-F1
#
_cell.length_a   1.000
_cell.length_b   1.000
_cell.length_c   1.000
_cell.angle_alpha   90.00
_cell.angle_beta   90.00
_cell.angle_gamma   90.00
#
_symmetry.space_group_name_H-M   'P 1'
#
loop_
_entity.id
_entity.type
_entity.pdbx_description
1 polymer ?
#
loop_
_entity_poly.entity_id
_entity_poly.type
_entity_poly.pdbx_seq_one_letter_code
_entity_poly.pdbx_strand_id
1 'polypeptide(L)'
;MSSSTTDNNFGPLALRTAWLFQALAAAPTLLFLGAFAYFCVFGYGDEYWLYDFIASFLNTFFSAGIVFVVLIQRKIHNPSNELTLYFEATKSVLATVMWVWLVLDRAFGPWARYGYGGEPDRMPSVVRSAICSVILLVLFYPPLVYAALVYRKERKVDVVEEEDGERGERGEADERTALLGRQ
;
A
#
# COMPACT_ATOMS: atom_id res chain seq x y z
N MET A 1 10.80 40.47 15.50
CA MET A 1 10.53 39.18 16.17
C MET A 1 9.21 38.65 15.66
N SER A 2 9.24 37.84 14.60
CA SER A 2 8.05 37.17 14.06
C SER A 2 8.11 35.71 14.47
N SER A 3 7.03 35.29 15.12
CA SER A 3 6.77 33.97 15.67
C SER A 3 6.92 32.86 14.63
N SER A 4 7.39 31.72 15.12
CA SER A 4 7.74 30.48 14.44
C SER A 4 6.69 29.97 13.44
N THR A 5 7.05 30.02 12.16
CA THR A 5 6.49 29.16 11.12
C THR A 5 7.11 27.77 11.27
N THR A 6 6.70 27.01 12.29
CA THR A 6 6.96 25.56 12.34
C THR A 6 5.92 24.89 11.46
N ASP A 7 6.03 25.11 10.15
CA ASP A 7 5.16 24.45 9.18
C ASP A 7 5.38 22.94 9.27
N ASN A 8 4.26 22.24 9.27
CA ASN A 8 4.06 20.82 9.50
C ASN A 8 4.75 19.92 8.46
N ASN A 9 6.09 19.89 8.46
CA ASN A 9 6.91 19.02 7.59
C ASN A 9 6.84 17.51 7.95
N PHE A 10 5.98 17.12 8.89
CA PHE A 10 5.85 15.74 9.35
C PHE A 10 5.18 14.82 8.32
N GLY A 11 4.22 15.31 7.53
CA GLY A 11 3.50 14.49 6.54
C GLY A 11 4.41 13.87 5.47
N PRO A 12 5.21 14.69 4.74
CA PRO A 12 6.14 14.19 3.74
C PRO A 12 7.25 13.30 4.33
N LEU A 13 7.70 13.59 5.54
CA LEU A 13 8.71 12.79 6.24
C LEU A 13 8.15 11.43 6.68
N ALA A 14 6.92 11.39 7.21
CA ALA A 14 6.23 10.17 7.62
C ALA A 14 5.92 9.26 6.43
N LEU A 15 5.53 9.82 5.28
CA LEU A 15 5.38 9.04 4.05
C LEU A 15 6.71 8.46 3.58
N ARG A 16 7.81 9.23 3.70
CA ARG A 16 9.16 8.79 3.33
C ARG A 16 9.70 7.69 4.24
N THR A 17 9.33 7.65 5.51
CA THR A 17 9.73 6.57 6.40
C THR A 17 8.81 5.35 6.26
N ALA A 18 7.52 5.55 6.02
CA ALA A 18 6.55 4.47 5.87
C ALA A 18 6.90 3.48 4.74
N TRP A 19 7.30 3.96 3.56
CA TRP A 19 7.67 3.06 2.46
C TRP A 19 8.89 2.20 2.78
N LEU A 20 9.82 2.71 3.58
CA LEU A 20 11.01 1.97 4.01
C LEU A 20 10.62 0.82 4.94
N PHE A 21 9.72 1.07 5.90
CA PHE A 21 9.22 0.03 6.80
C PHE A 21 8.37 -1.01 6.07
N GLN A 22 7.57 -0.60 5.09
CA GLN A 22 6.81 -1.53 4.23
C GLN A 22 7.75 -2.44 3.42
N ALA A 23 8.82 -1.89 2.82
CA ALA A 23 9.83 -2.68 2.12
C ALA A 23 10.63 -3.57 3.09
N LEU A 24 10.94 -3.10 4.30
CA LEU A 24 11.61 -3.88 5.32
C LEU A 24 10.75 -5.06 5.81
N ALA A 25 9.43 -4.90 5.85
CA ALA A 25 8.52 -6.00 6.17
C ALA A 25 8.38 -7.01 5.01
N ALA A 26 8.40 -6.53 3.76
CA ALA A 26 8.28 -7.37 2.58
C ALA A 26 9.58 -8.12 2.23
N ALA A 27 10.73 -7.47 2.29
CA ALA A 27 12.00 -8.01 1.84
C ALA A 27 12.41 -9.36 2.47
N PRO A 28 12.26 -9.61 3.78
CA PRO A 28 12.53 -10.93 4.36
C PRO A 28 11.62 -12.01 3.77
N THR A 29 10.32 -11.71 3.63
CA THR A 29 9.33 -12.62 3.01
C THR A 29 9.74 -12.96 1.58
N LEU A 30 10.17 -11.95 0.80
CA LEU A 30 10.65 -12.13 -0.57
C LEU A 30 11.88 -13.05 -0.64
N LEU A 31 12.88 -12.84 0.21
CA LEU A 31 14.14 -13.59 0.17
C LEU A 31 13.96 -15.02 0.68
N PHE A 32 13.31 -15.20 1.84
CA PHE A 32 13.16 -16.51 2.45
C PHE A 32 12.20 -17.41 1.67
N LEU A 33 11.00 -16.92 1.32
CA LEU A 33 10.05 -17.74 0.57
C LEU A 33 10.47 -17.88 -0.90
N GLY A 34 11.21 -16.93 -1.46
CA GLY A 34 11.76 -17.04 -2.80
C GLY A 34 12.81 -18.15 -2.90
N ALA A 35 13.74 -18.19 -1.94
CA ALA A 35 14.70 -19.29 -1.83
C ALA A 35 14.00 -20.63 -1.57
N PHE A 36 13.01 -20.67 -0.68
CA PHE A 36 12.26 -21.88 -0.39
C PHE A 36 11.47 -22.38 -1.61
N ALA A 37 10.79 -21.50 -2.35
CA ALA A 37 10.09 -21.85 -3.59
C ALA A 37 11.05 -22.45 -4.63
N TYR A 38 12.27 -21.91 -4.75
CA TYR A 38 13.33 -22.50 -5.58
C TYR A 38 13.66 -23.92 -5.12
N PHE A 39 13.85 -24.15 -3.81
CA PHE A 39 14.09 -25.49 -3.28
C PHE A 39 12.92 -26.45 -3.51
N CYS A 40 11.67 -26.00 -3.45
CA CYS A 40 10.50 -26.87 -3.74
C CYS A 40 10.47 -27.38 -5.18
N VAL A 41 11.01 -26.61 -6.15
CA VAL A 41 11.07 -27.04 -7.56
C VAL A 41 12.11 -28.15 -7.78
N PHE A 42 13.22 -28.10 -7.04
CA PHE A 42 14.34 -29.04 -7.20
C PHE A 42 14.39 -30.14 -6.12
N GLY A 43 13.60 -30.00 -5.06
CA GLY A 43 13.46 -30.95 -3.97
C GLY A 43 12.58 -32.13 -4.39
N TYR A 44 13.21 -33.19 -4.87
CA TYR A 44 12.53 -34.45 -5.16
C TYR A 44 12.13 -35.14 -3.85
N GLY A 45 10.83 -35.38 -3.64
CA GLY A 45 10.36 -36.42 -2.70
C GLY A 45 9.20 -36.08 -1.77
N ASP A 46 8.68 -34.85 -1.76
CA ASP A 46 7.58 -34.49 -0.88
C ASP A 46 6.21 -34.57 -1.59
N GLU A 47 5.21 -35.20 -0.97
CA GLU A 47 3.89 -35.44 -1.59
C GLU A 47 3.13 -34.13 -1.91
N TYR A 48 3.49 -33.04 -1.22
CA TYR A 48 2.87 -31.71 -1.34
C TYR A 48 3.78 -30.64 -1.94
N TRP A 49 4.87 -31.04 -2.62
CA TRP A 49 5.85 -30.11 -3.21
C TRP A 49 5.20 -29.01 -4.07
N LEU A 50 4.13 -29.34 -4.81
CA LEU A 50 3.40 -28.40 -5.65
C LEU A 50 2.62 -27.37 -4.82
N TYR A 51 2.02 -27.78 -3.71
CA TYR A 51 1.32 -26.86 -2.80
C TYR A 51 2.31 -25.89 -2.15
N ASP A 52 3.40 -26.42 -1.59
CA ASP A 52 4.43 -25.63 -0.93
C ASP A 52 5.12 -24.68 -1.91
N PHE A 53 5.33 -25.13 -3.15
CA PHE A 53 5.80 -24.29 -4.25
C PHE A 53 4.81 -23.15 -4.54
N ILE A 54 3.53 -23.46 -4.78
CA ILE A 54 2.52 -22.43 -5.12
C ILE A 54 2.37 -21.43 -3.98
N ALA A 55 2.24 -21.90 -2.73
CA ALA A 55 2.09 -21.05 -1.57
C ALA A 55 3.30 -20.13 -1.38
N SER A 56 4.51 -20.66 -1.55
CA SER A 56 5.75 -19.89 -1.41
C SER A 56 5.97 -18.95 -2.58
N PHE A 57 5.63 -19.36 -3.79
CA PHE A 57 5.71 -18.55 -5.00
C PHE A 57 4.75 -17.36 -4.94
N LEU A 58 3.48 -17.57 -4.55
CA LEU A 58 2.49 -16.50 -4.45
C LEU A 58 2.91 -15.45 -3.41
N ASN A 59 3.33 -15.89 -2.22
CA ASN A 59 3.83 -14.96 -1.19
C ASN A 59 5.08 -14.19 -1.66
N THR A 60 6.02 -14.88 -2.32
CA THR A 60 7.20 -14.26 -2.93
C THR A 60 6.81 -13.24 -3.99
N PHE A 61 5.86 -13.56 -4.86
CA PHE A 61 5.39 -12.70 -5.93
C PHE A 61 4.73 -11.41 -5.40
N PHE A 62 3.81 -11.53 -4.44
CA PHE A 62 3.18 -10.35 -3.83
C PHE A 62 4.18 -9.49 -3.07
N SER A 63 5.12 -10.13 -2.36
CA SER A 63 6.19 -9.41 -1.67
C SER A 63 7.13 -8.69 -2.63
N ALA A 64 7.51 -9.34 -3.74
CA ALA A 64 8.28 -8.74 -4.82
C ALA A 64 7.55 -7.53 -5.39
N GLY A 65 6.23 -7.62 -5.60
CA GLY A 65 5.39 -6.52 -6.05
C GLY A 65 5.44 -5.32 -5.10
N ILE A 66 5.36 -5.54 -3.79
CA ILE A 66 5.45 -4.47 -2.78
C ILE A 66 6.83 -3.80 -2.85
N VAL A 67 7.91 -4.58 -2.85
CA VAL A 67 9.29 -4.05 -2.94
C VAL A 67 9.49 -3.29 -4.24
N PHE A 68 8.98 -3.81 -5.37
CA PHE A 68 9.06 -3.18 -6.68
C PHE A 68 8.37 -1.82 -6.70
N VAL A 69 7.14 -1.72 -6.16
CA VAL A 69 6.43 -0.43 -6.04
C VAL A 69 7.23 0.57 -5.22
N VAL A 70 7.83 0.12 -4.11
CA VAL A 70 8.68 0.98 -3.27
C VAL A 70 9.92 1.47 -4.03
N LEU A 71 10.57 0.60 -4.81
CA LEU A 71 11.72 0.99 -5.63
C LEU A 71 11.34 2.02 -6.71
N ILE A 72 10.16 1.88 -7.32
CA ILE A 72 9.64 2.87 -8.26
C ILE A 72 9.36 4.19 -7.54
N GLN A 73 8.64 4.17 -6.42
CA GLN A 73 8.36 5.37 -5.61
C GLN A 73 9.65 6.11 -5.23
N ARG A 74 10.72 5.38 -4.89
CA ARG A 74 12.03 5.96 -4.58
C ARG A 74 12.68 6.65 -5.77
N LYS A 75 12.45 6.15 -7.00
CA LYS A 75 13.07 6.68 -8.22
C LYS A 75 12.36 7.94 -8.73
N ILE A 76 11.08 8.12 -8.43
CA ILE A 76 10.29 9.26 -8.90
C ILE A 76 10.55 10.46 -7.98
N HIS A 77 11.11 11.53 -8.56
CA HIS A 77 11.32 12.78 -7.86
C HIS A 77 10.03 13.62 -7.95
N ASN A 78 9.39 13.89 -6.81
CA ASN A 78 8.11 14.62 -6.69
C ASN A 78 6.92 13.96 -7.43
N PRO A 79 6.44 12.79 -6.98
CA PRO A 79 5.23 12.20 -7.53
C PRO A 79 4.00 13.10 -7.30
N SER A 80 3.06 13.12 -8.25
CA SER A 80 1.75 13.73 -8.03
C SER A 80 0.99 13.00 -6.91
N ASN A 81 0.03 13.67 -6.28
CA ASN A 81 -0.76 13.06 -5.20
C ASN A 81 -1.64 11.91 -5.70
N GLU A 82 -2.12 11.98 -6.94
CA GLU A 82 -2.77 10.86 -7.63
C GLU A 82 -1.85 9.65 -7.75
N LEU A 83 -0.64 9.85 -8.23
CA LEU A 83 0.32 8.77 -8.40
C LEU A 83 0.73 8.16 -7.06
N THR A 84 0.88 9.00 -6.03
CA THR A 84 1.13 8.56 -4.65
C THR A 84 -0.02 7.70 -4.13
N LEU A 85 -1.27 8.11 -4.35
CA LEU A 85 -2.45 7.34 -3.99
C LEU A 85 -2.48 5.97 -4.69
N TYR A 86 -2.19 5.92 -5.99
CA TYR A 86 -2.13 4.65 -6.73
C TYR A 86 -1.06 3.71 -6.19
N PHE A 87 0.12 4.22 -5.84
CA PHE A 87 1.16 3.39 -5.25
C PHE A 87 0.80 2.86 -3.86
N GLU A 88 0.26 3.72 -2.98
CA GLU A 88 -0.18 3.27 -1.65
C GLU A 88 -1.35 2.27 -1.74
N ALA A 89 -2.28 2.50 -2.67
CA ALA A 89 -3.38 1.57 -2.94
C ALA A 89 -2.88 0.23 -3.45
N THR A 90 -1.95 0.23 -4.42
CA THR A 90 -1.37 -1.00 -4.98
C THR A 90 -0.67 -1.82 -3.89
N LYS A 91 0.18 -1.19 -3.07
CA LYS A 91 0.85 -1.88 -1.95
C LYS A 91 -0.15 -2.45 -0.95
N SER A 92 -1.19 -1.69 -0.62
CA SER A 92 -2.22 -2.12 0.33
C SER A 92 -3.05 -3.28 -0.20
N VAL A 93 -3.37 -3.28 -1.50
CA VAL A 93 -4.07 -4.39 -2.16
C VAL A 93 -3.18 -5.64 -2.17
N LEU A 94 -1.91 -5.53 -2.58
CA LEU A 94 -0.98 -6.65 -2.57
C LEU A 94 -0.83 -7.25 -1.16
N ALA A 95 -0.66 -6.40 -0.14
CA ALA A 95 -0.59 -6.83 1.25
C ALA A 95 -1.89 -7.49 1.73
N THR A 96 -3.04 -6.98 1.30
CA THR A 96 -4.36 -7.55 1.65
C THR A 96 -4.58 -8.89 1.00
N VAL A 97 -4.24 -9.05 -0.29
CA VAL A 97 -4.33 -10.34 -0.98
C VAL A 97 -3.39 -11.36 -0.33
N MET A 98 -2.17 -10.96 0.01
CA MET A 98 -1.23 -11.81 0.74
C MET A 98 -1.77 -12.22 2.12
N TRP A 99 -2.40 -11.29 2.85
CA TRP A 99 -3.06 -11.60 4.13
C TRP A 99 -4.24 -12.56 3.96
N VAL A 100 -5.13 -12.32 2.99
CA VAL A 100 -6.25 -13.23 2.68
C VAL A 100 -5.73 -14.61 2.32
N TRP A 101 -4.66 -14.68 1.51
CA TRP A 101 -4.00 -15.93 1.19
C TRP A 101 -3.53 -16.66 2.44
N LEU A 102 -2.85 -15.99 3.37
CA LEU A 102 -2.41 -16.60 4.65
C LEU A 102 -3.58 -17.08 5.53
N VAL A 103 -4.71 -16.39 5.50
CA VAL A 103 -5.94 -16.81 6.21
C VAL A 103 -6.54 -18.05 5.56
N LEU A 104 -6.62 -18.09 4.24
CA LEU A 104 -7.12 -19.24 3.48
C LEU A 104 -6.19 -20.45 3.60
N ASP A 105 -4.89 -20.23 3.46
CA ASP A 105 -3.82 -21.20 3.70
C ASP A 105 -4.02 -21.82 5.08
N ARG A 106 -4.20 -21.03 6.14
CA ARG A 106 -4.51 -21.56 7.48
C ARG A 106 -5.82 -22.34 7.56
N ALA A 107 -6.89 -21.88 6.90
CA ALA A 107 -8.22 -22.48 6.99
C ALA A 107 -8.33 -23.81 6.23
N PHE A 108 -7.65 -23.92 5.09
CA PHE A 108 -7.83 -25.02 4.12
C PHE A 108 -6.55 -25.78 3.79
N GLY A 109 -5.39 -25.34 4.28
CA GLY A 109 -4.11 -25.97 3.98
C GLY A 109 -3.93 -27.35 4.61
N PRO A 110 -3.01 -28.19 4.09
CA PRO A 110 -2.79 -29.57 4.52
C PRO A 110 -2.03 -29.70 5.86
N TRP A 111 -2.31 -28.83 6.85
CA TRP A 111 -1.59 -28.73 8.13
C TRP A 111 -1.69 -29.97 9.02
N ALA A 112 -2.78 -30.74 8.88
CA ALA A 112 -3.00 -31.94 9.67
C ALA A 112 -1.94 -33.03 9.44
N ARG A 113 -1.13 -32.92 8.38
CA ARG A 113 -0.12 -33.92 8.00
C ARG A 113 1.33 -33.49 8.24
N TYR A 114 1.60 -32.19 8.44
CA TYR A 114 2.92 -31.69 8.87
C TYR A 114 3.19 -31.93 10.38
N GLY A 115 2.15 -32.30 11.15
CA GLY A 115 2.29 -32.73 12.54
C GLY A 115 2.69 -34.21 12.61
N TYR A 116 3.94 -34.48 12.98
CA TYR A 116 4.41 -35.83 13.28
C TYR A 116 3.71 -36.32 14.57
N GLY A 117 2.56 -37.00 14.44
CA GLY A 117 1.96 -37.80 15.52
C GLY A 117 1.24 -37.06 16.67
N GLY A 118 0.84 -35.80 16.51
CA GLY A 118 0.07 -35.06 17.52
C GLY A 118 -0.79 -33.97 16.88
N GLU A 119 -1.86 -33.55 17.56
CA GLU A 119 -2.73 -32.46 17.11
C GLU A 119 -1.89 -31.30 16.55
N PRO A 120 -2.23 -30.76 15.36
CA PRO A 120 -1.43 -29.68 14.78
C PRO A 120 -1.42 -28.53 15.78
N ASP A 121 -0.23 -28.12 16.23
CA ASP A 121 -0.07 -26.94 17.08
C ASP A 121 -0.63 -25.75 16.31
N ARG A 122 -1.90 -25.40 16.57
CA ARG A 122 -2.59 -24.31 15.88
C ARG A 122 -2.03 -22.95 16.30
N MET A 123 -1.36 -22.90 17.46
CA MET A 123 -0.95 -21.69 18.16
C MET A 123 0.07 -20.82 17.39
N PRO A 124 1.17 -21.38 16.80
CA PRO A 124 2.12 -20.59 16.02
C PRO A 124 1.48 -19.97 14.76
N SER A 125 0.56 -20.70 14.13
CA SER A 125 -0.14 -20.25 12.91
C SER A 125 -1.18 -19.17 13.20
N VAL A 126 -1.83 -19.19 14.36
CA VAL A 126 -2.73 -18.10 14.81
C VAL A 126 -1.95 -16.81 15.00
N VAL A 127 -0.82 -16.91 15.72
CA VAL A 127 0.03 -15.77 16.04
C VAL A 127 0.57 -15.13 14.76
N ARG A 128 1.00 -15.93 13.78
CA ARG A 128 1.46 -15.42 12.47
C ARG A 128 0.38 -14.63 11.73
N SER A 129 -0.84 -15.17 11.66
CA SER A 129 -1.97 -14.48 11.01
C SER A 129 -2.35 -13.18 11.73
N ALA A 130 -2.35 -13.19 13.07
CA ALA A 130 -2.61 -11.99 13.88
C ALA A 130 -1.52 -10.92 13.70
N ILE A 131 -0.24 -11.31 13.67
CA ILE A 131 0.87 -10.40 13.39
C ILE A 131 0.71 -9.79 11.99
N CYS A 132 0.34 -10.57 10.98
CA CYS A 132 0.09 -10.05 9.64
C CYS A 132 -1.08 -9.04 9.61
N SER A 133 -2.15 -9.27 10.38
CA SER A 133 -3.24 -8.28 10.54
C SER A 133 -2.74 -6.97 11.14
N VAL A 134 -1.91 -7.04 12.19
CA VAL A 134 -1.32 -5.85 12.83
C VAL A 134 -0.42 -5.09 11.85
N ILE A 135 0.46 -5.80 11.13
CA ILE A 135 1.33 -5.21 10.10
C ILE A 135 0.51 -4.49 9.04
N LEU A 136 -0.55 -5.12 8.53
CA LEU A 136 -1.42 -4.54 7.50
C LEU A 136 -2.11 -3.26 8.00
N LEU A 137 -2.67 -3.29 9.21
CA LEU A 137 -3.38 -2.14 9.79
C LEU A 137 -2.45 -1.00 10.21
N VAL A 138 -1.20 -1.27 10.59
CA VAL A 138 -0.26 -0.25 11.07
C VAL A 138 0.64 0.30 9.95
N LEU A 139 1.05 -0.53 9.01
CA LEU A 139 2.04 -0.15 7.99
C LEU A 139 1.42 0.20 6.64
N PHE A 140 0.29 -0.40 6.24
CA PHE A 140 -0.27 -0.24 4.89
C PHE A 140 -1.48 0.69 4.86
N TYR A 141 -2.40 0.54 5.82
CA TYR A 141 -3.61 1.36 5.85
C TYR A 141 -3.39 2.84 6.19
N PRO A 142 -2.51 3.22 7.15
CA PRO A 142 -2.34 4.63 7.50
C PRO A 142 -1.77 5.48 6.35
N PRO A 143 -0.74 5.03 5.60
CA PRO A 143 -0.28 5.74 4.40
C PRO A 143 -1.35 5.86 3.31
N LEU A 144 -2.17 4.81 3.11
CA LEU A 144 -3.28 4.82 2.16
C LEU A 144 -4.34 5.86 2.54
N VAL A 145 -4.76 5.87 3.81
CA VAL A 145 -5.75 6.84 4.32
C VAL A 145 -5.21 8.25 4.21
N TYR A 146 -3.94 8.47 4.56
CA TYR A 146 -3.31 9.79 4.41
C TYR A 146 -3.31 10.25 2.95
N ALA A 147 -2.85 9.41 2.02
CA ALA A 147 -2.84 9.73 0.59
C ALA A 147 -4.26 10.03 0.06
N ALA A 148 -5.26 9.25 0.49
CA ALA A 148 -6.65 9.48 0.12
C ALA A 148 -7.20 10.80 0.67
N LEU A 149 -6.83 11.19 1.89
CA LEU A 149 -7.23 12.47 2.48
C LEU A 149 -6.59 13.66 1.77
N VAL A 150 -5.30 13.57 1.40
CA VAL A 150 -4.59 14.62 0.65
C VAL A 150 -5.22 14.79 -0.73
N TYR A 151 -5.42 13.69 -1.45
CA TYR A 151 -6.07 13.73 -2.77
C TYR A 151 -7.47 14.35 -2.73
N ARG A 152 -8.26 14.02 -1.71
CA ARG A 152 -9.60 14.60 -1.54
C ARG A 152 -9.58 16.09 -1.17
N LYS A 153 -8.53 16.57 -0.51
CA LYS A 153 -8.40 18.01 -0.18
C LYS A 153 -8.07 18.81 -1.43
N GLU A 154 -7.11 18.34 -2.23
CA GLU A 154 -6.70 19.03 -3.47
C GLU A 154 -7.84 19.10 -4.46
N ARG A 155 -8.55 17.98 -4.69
CA ARG A 155 -9.72 17.98 -5.58
C ARG A 155 -10.82 18.95 -5.14
N LYS A 156 -10.95 19.24 -3.85
CA LYS A 156 -11.92 20.22 -3.35
C LYS A 156 -11.43 21.66 -3.53
N VAL A 157 -10.13 21.90 -3.46
CA VAL A 157 -9.54 23.22 -3.71
C VAL A 157 -9.66 23.54 -5.19
N ASP A 158 -9.30 22.60 -6.08
CA ASP A 158 -9.40 22.80 -7.53
C ASP A 158 -10.84 23.15 -7.96
N VAL A 159 -11.85 22.46 -7.41
CA VAL A 159 -13.27 22.74 -7.71
C VAL A 159 -13.70 24.13 -7.23
N VAL A 160 -13.19 24.60 -6.08
CA VAL A 160 -13.51 25.94 -5.56
C VAL A 160 -12.78 27.02 -6.36
N GLU A 161 -11.53 26.80 -6.75
CA GLU A 161 -10.79 27.72 -7.62
C GLU A 161 -11.39 27.81 -9.03
N GLU A 162 -11.89 26.70 -9.60
CA GLU A 162 -12.66 26.72 -10.85
C GLU A 162 -13.98 27.49 -10.68
N GLU A 163 -14.74 27.27 -9.60
CA GLU A 163 -16.01 27.99 -9.36
C GLU A 163 -15.79 29.50 -9.12
N ASP A 164 -14.77 29.90 -8.35
CA ASP A 164 -14.46 31.31 -8.10
C ASP A 164 -13.84 31.99 -9.34
N GLY A 165 -13.05 31.25 -10.13
CA GLY A 165 -12.49 31.72 -11.41
C GLY A 165 -13.58 31.96 -12.46
N GLU A 166 -14.50 31.01 -12.66
CA GLU A 166 -15.63 31.18 -13.59
C GLU A 166 -16.60 32.29 -13.14
N ARG A 167 -16.79 32.47 -11.82
CA ARG A 167 -17.64 33.53 -11.27
C ARG A 167 -16.98 34.90 -11.38
N GLY A 168 -15.67 35.00 -11.22
CA GLY A 168 -14.88 36.21 -11.45
C GLY A 168 -14.90 36.64 -12.92
N GLU A 169 -14.68 35.71 -13.85
CA GLU A 169 -14.72 35.99 -15.29
C GLU A 169 -16.12 36.38 -15.78
N ARG A 170 -17.20 35.76 -15.26
CA ARG A 170 -18.57 36.21 -15.56
C ARG A 170 -18.87 37.58 -14.98
N GLY A 171 -18.37 37.89 -13.78
CA GLY A 171 -18.55 39.20 -13.16
C GLY A 171 -17.88 40.33 -13.95
N GLU A 172 -16.63 40.12 -14.39
CA GLU A 172 -15.91 41.09 -15.22
C GLU A 172 -16.50 41.22 -16.63
N ALA A 173 -17.01 40.13 -17.22
CA ALA A 173 -17.68 40.18 -18.51
C ALA A 173 -18.97 41.01 -18.44
N ASP A 174 -19.77 40.83 -17.39
CA ASP A 174 -21.04 41.53 -17.18
C ASP A 174 -20.83 43.03 -16.91
N GLU A 175 -19.81 43.39 -16.11
CA GLU A 175 -19.40 44.80 -15.89
C GLU A 175 -18.93 45.48 -17.19
N ARG A 176 -18.18 44.78 -18.04
CA ARG A 176 -17.73 45.34 -19.33
C ARG A 176 -18.88 45.60 -20.29
N THR A 177 -19.89 44.72 -20.33
CA THR A 177 -21.11 44.95 -21.12
C THR A 177 -21.98 46.07 -20.55
N ALA A 178 -22.05 46.22 -19.23
CA ALA A 178 -22.81 47.29 -18.58
C ALA A 178 -22.23 48.70 -18.85
N LEU A 179 -20.91 48.82 -18.98
CA LEU A 179 -20.24 50.09 -19.28
C LEU A 179 -20.39 50.54 -20.73
N LEU A 180 -20.60 49.61 -21.67
CA LEU A 180 -20.79 49.90 -23.10
C LEU A 180 -22.24 50.28 -23.44
N GLY A 181 -23.22 49.89 -22.63
CA GLY A 181 -24.64 50.25 -22.83
C GLY A 181 -25.05 51.64 -22.32
N ARG A 182 -24.11 52.42 -21.76
CA ARG A 182 -24.39 53.71 -21.11
C ARG A 182 -23.81 54.94 -21.84
N GLN A 183 -23.32 54.77 -23.07
CA GLN A 183 -22.99 55.86 -24.00
C GLN A 183 -24.17 56.12 -24.95
#